data_AF-A0A1Y1NA61-F1
#
_entry.id   AF-A0A1Y1NA61-F1
#
_cell.length_a   1.000
_cell.length_b   1.000
_cell.length_c   1.000
_cell.angle_alpha   90.00
_cell.angle_beta   90.00
_cell.angle_gamma   90.00
#
_symmetry.space_group_name_H-M   'P 1'
#
loop_
_entity.id
_entity.type
_entity.pdbx_description
1 polymer ?
#
loop_
_entity_poly.entity_id
_entity_poly.type
_entity_poly.pdbx_seq_one_letter_code
_entity_poly.pdbx_strand_id
1 'polypeptide(L)'
;DELPPGTQDGKKSISGRQPYHGQNELIASNHMDVINVVSVAMKATVHQWIESDDEEVQDALYWRQAFNCRTSQISSVDLTCKCQTPANPDKTLIGCTNADCGNWLHYECLLHDILMRIYERFG
;
A
#
# COMPACT_ATOMS: atom_id res chain seq x y z
N ASP A 1 5.34 -7.32 -13.12
CA ASP A 1 4.29 -6.77 -14.01
C ASP A 1 2.94 -6.64 -13.32
N GLU A 2 2.84 -5.80 -12.27
CA GLU A 2 1.56 -5.61 -11.56
C GLU A 2 0.78 -4.39 -12.08
N LEU A 3 1.46 -3.26 -12.32
CA LEU A 3 0.85 -2.08 -12.92
C LEU A 3 1.43 -1.79 -14.31
N PRO A 4 0.58 -1.61 -15.35
CA PRO A 4 1.03 -1.26 -16.69
C PRO A 4 1.85 0.04 -16.72
N PRO A 5 2.81 0.18 -17.65
CA PRO A 5 3.50 1.45 -17.87
C PRO A 5 2.52 2.59 -18.16
N GLY A 6 2.73 3.75 -17.56
CA GLY A 6 1.86 4.93 -17.74
C GLY A 6 0.63 4.96 -16.85
N THR A 7 0.54 4.06 -15.86
CA THR A 7 -0.49 4.10 -14.81
C THR A 7 -0.41 5.44 -14.06
N GLN A 8 -1.56 6.07 -13.81
CA GLN A 8 -1.68 7.35 -13.14
C GLN A 8 -2.18 7.16 -11.70
N ASP A 9 -1.37 7.61 -10.74
CA ASP A 9 -1.73 7.77 -9.33
C ASP A 9 -1.86 9.27 -9.03
N GLY A 10 -3.09 9.78 -9.08
CA GLY A 10 -3.37 11.21 -9.06
C GLY A 10 -2.69 11.95 -10.21
N LYS A 11 -1.60 12.67 -9.93
CA LYS A 11 -0.79 13.41 -10.93
C LYS A 11 0.56 12.73 -11.24
N LYS A 12 0.86 11.60 -10.62
CA LYS A 12 2.13 10.89 -10.77
C LYS A 12 1.95 9.74 -11.75
N SER A 13 2.87 9.62 -12.69
CA SER A 13 2.98 8.44 -13.55
C SER A 13 3.81 7.38 -12.83
N ILE A 14 3.24 6.19 -12.67
CA ILE A 14 3.85 5.05 -12.00
C ILE A 14 3.80 3.81 -12.91
N SER A 15 4.58 2.80 -12.55
CA SER A 15 4.62 1.52 -13.24
C SER A 15 5.14 0.45 -12.32
N GLY A 16 4.68 -0.79 -12.50
CA GLY A 16 5.09 -1.91 -11.68
C GLY A 16 4.68 -1.76 -10.21
N ARG A 17 5.24 -2.63 -9.38
CA ARG A 17 5.00 -2.66 -7.94
C ARG A 17 5.57 -1.40 -7.28
N GLN A 18 4.77 -0.75 -6.44
CA GLN A 18 5.20 0.41 -5.66
C GLN A 18 5.80 -0.05 -4.32
N PRO A 19 6.70 0.74 -3.70
CA PRO A 19 7.35 0.36 -2.43
C PRO A 19 6.38 0.13 -1.26
N TYR A 20 5.19 0.71 -1.35
CA TYR A 20 4.15 0.59 -0.33
C TYR A 20 3.23 -0.63 -0.52
N HIS A 21 3.40 -1.40 -1.60
CA HIS A 21 2.60 -2.62 -1.82
C HIS A 21 3.12 -3.78 -0.97
N GLY A 22 2.20 -4.41 -0.22
CA GLY A 22 2.49 -5.60 0.57
C GLY A 22 2.61 -6.87 -0.28
N GLN A 23 3.23 -7.90 0.25
CA GLN A 23 3.64 -9.11 -0.47
C GLN A 23 2.46 -9.88 -1.03
N ASN A 24 1.34 -9.89 -0.31
CA ASN A 24 0.09 -10.58 -0.68
C ASN A 24 -0.97 -9.61 -1.25
N GLU A 25 -0.57 -8.38 -1.57
CA GLU A 25 -1.45 -7.36 -2.13
C GLU A 25 -1.72 -7.61 -3.62
N LEU A 26 -2.99 -7.62 -3.99
CA LEU A 26 -3.49 -7.65 -5.36
C LEU A 26 -4.13 -6.29 -5.70
N ILE A 27 -4.14 -5.96 -6.99
CA ILE A 27 -4.83 -4.78 -7.52
C ILE A 27 -6.10 -5.24 -8.23
N ALA A 28 -7.27 -4.84 -7.73
CA ALA A 28 -8.53 -5.13 -8.40
C ALA A 28 -8.61 -4.33 -9.71
N SER A 29 -9.14 -4.90 -10.79
CA SER A 29 -9.31 -4.16 -12.05
C SER A 29 -10.72 -4.30 -12.61
N ASN A 30 -11.15 -3.30 -13.40
CA ASN A 30 -12.38 -3.37 -14.19
C ASN A 30 -12.21 -4.10 -15.53
N HIS A 31 -11.06 -4.76 -15.75
CA HIS A 31 -10.84 -5.61 -16.90
C HIS A 31 -11.62 -6.93 -16.76
N MET A 32 -12.52 -7.18 -17.71
CA MET A 32 -13.34 -8.39 -17.77
C MET A 32 -12.94 -9.21 -19.00
N ASP A 33 -12.82 -10.52 -18.83
CA ASP A 33 -12.47 -11.45 -19.90
C ASP A 33 -13.27 -12.77 -19.77
N VAL A 34 -13.37 -13.53 -20.86
CA VAL A 34 -14.06 -14.82 -20.92
C VAL A 34 -13.02 -15.92 -21.11
N ILE A 35 -12.90 -16.80 -20.12
CA ILE A 35 -11.93 -17.89 -20.11
C ILE A 35 -12.59 -19.27 -20.20
N ASN A 36 -11.82 -20.28 -20.59
CA ASN A 36 -12.25 -21.68 -20.52
C ASN A 36 -12.17 -22.19 -19.07
N VAL A 37 -13.17 -22.95 -18.64
CA VAL A 37 -13.22 -23.57 -17.30
C VAL A 37 -12.00 -24.46 -17.03
N VAL A 38 -11.44 -25.12 -18.05
CA VAL A 38 -10.24 -25.97 -17.86
C VAL A 38 -8.98 -25.18 -17.51
N SER A 39 -9.00 -23.86 -17.71
CA SER A 39 -7.90 -22.98 -17.31
C SER A 39 -7.91 -22.63 -15.82
N VAL A 40 -8.98 -22.97 -15.08
CA VAL A 40 -9.09 -22.69 -13.64
C VAL A 40 -8.37 -23.78 -12.86
N ALA A 41 -7.26 -23.43 -12.21
CA ALA A 41 -6.47 -24.37 -11.41
C ALA A 41 -7.08 -24.64 -10.03
N MET A 42 -7.40 -23.58 -9.27
CA MET A 42 -7.94 -23.68 -7.91
C MET A 42 -8.66 -22.39 -7.49
N LYS A 43 -9.44 -22.48 -6.40
CA LYS A 43 -10.04 -21.31 -5.75
C LYS A 43 -8.98 -20.57 -4.93
N ALA A 44 -8.97 -19.24 -5.02
CA ALA A 44 -8.27 -18.34 -4.11
C ALA A 44 -9.30 -17.46 -3.37
N THR A 45 -9.09 -17.24 -2.08
CA THR A 45 -9.88 -16.27 -1.29
C THR A 45 -9.10 -14.97 -1.24
N VAL A 46 -9.75 -13.87 -1.60
CA VAL A 46 -9.13 -12.53 -1.59
C VAL A 46 -10.04 -11.60 -0.80
N HIS A 47 -9.49 -10.93 0.21
CA HIS A 47 -10.22 -10.01 1.08
C HIS A 47 -10.11 -8.57 0.58
N GLN A 48 -11.20 -7.81 0.69
CA GLN A 48 -11.11 -6.37 0.57
C GLN A 48 -10.61 -5.84 1.91
N TRP A 49 -9.49 -5.11 1.90
CA TRP A 49 -8.99 -4.44 3.09
C TRP A 49 -9.42 -2.97 3.06
N ILE A 50 -10.04 -2.53 4.14
CA ILE A 50 -10.40 -1.14 4.38
C ILE A 50 -9.44 -0.65 5.47
N GLU A 51 -8.65 0.39 5.18
CA GLU A 51 -7.57 0.84 6.08
C GLU A 51 -8.07 1.37 7.44
N SER A 52 -9.37 1.65 7.57
CA SER A 52 -10.02 2.00 8.84
C SER A 52 -10.45 0.81 9.69
N ASP A 53 -10.39 -0.40 9.14
CA ASP A 53 -10.80 -1.64 9.78
C ASP A 53 -9.56 -2.48 10.09
N ASP A 54 -9.21 -2.54 11.38
CA ASP A 54 -8.03 -3.24 11.89
C ASP A 54 -8.25 -4.76 12.02
N GLU A 55 -9.40 -5.30 11.58
CA GLU A 55 -9.64 -6.75 11.62
C GLU A 55 -8.78 -7.51 10.58
N GLU A 56 -7.83 -8.27 11.16
CA GLU A 56 -7.01 -9.38 10.63
C GLU A 56 -7.07 -9.64 9.11
N VAL A 57 -6.23 -8.92 8.36
CA VAL A 57 -5.79 -9.31 7.00
C VAL A 57 -4.34 -9.82 7.05
N GLN A 58 -3.91 -10.39 8.18
CA GLN A 58 -2.58 -10.98 8.28
C GLN A 58 -2.61 -12.38 7.64
N ASP A 59 -1.72 -12.60 6.66
CA ASP A 59 -1.44 -13.85 5.93
C ASP A 59 -2.38 -14.26 4.78
N ALA A 60 -3.45 -13.53 4.47
CA ALA A 60 -4.31 -13.81 3.31
C ALA A 60 -3.99 -12.93 2.09
N LEU A 61 -4.45 -13.32 0.90
CA LEU A 61 -4.48 -12.41 -0.26
C LEU A 61 -5.51 -11.31 -0.02
N TYR A 62 -5.16 -10.08 -0.38
CA TYR A 62 -6.05 -8.95 -0.19
C TYR A 62 -5.88 -7.88 -1.28
N TRP A 63 -6.84 -6.96 -1.35
CA TRP A 63 -6.76 -5.77 -2.18
C TRP A 63 -7.31 -4.56 -1.43
N ARG A 64 -6.67 -3.40 -1.61
CA ARG A 64 -7.17 -2.09 -1.16
C ARG A 64 -7.22 -1.05 -2.27
N GLN A 65 -6.54 -1.29 -3.39
CA GLN A 65 -6.56 -0.43 -4.57
C GLN A 65 -7.28 -1.08 -5.75
N ALA A 66 -7.87 -0.23 -6.59
CA ALA A 66 -8.46 -0.60 -7.86
C ALA A 66 -7.80 0.15 -9.03
N PHE A 67 -7.57 -0.56 -10.13
CA PHE A 67 -7.02 -0.05 -11.39
C PHE A 67 -8.07 -0.03 -12.50
N ASN A 68 -8.30 1.14 -13.08
CA ASN A 68 -9.16 1.33 -14.24
C ASN A 68 -8.33 1.19 -15.53
N CYS A 69 -8.49 0.08 -16.23
CA CYS A 69 -7.71 -0.20 -17.45
C CYS A 69 -8.04 0.72 -18.63
N ARG A 70 -9.19 1.40 -18.60
CA ARG A 70 -9.60 2.33 -19.67
C ARG A 70 -8.96 3.70 -19.53
N THR A 71 -8.85 4.19 -18.29
CA THR A 71 -8.22 5.49 -18.00
C THR A 71 -6.75 5.35 -17.59
N SER A 72 -6.28 4.12 -17.38
CA SER A 72 -4.97 3.81 -16.79
C SER A 72 -4.78 4.51 -15.44
N GLN A 73 -5.82 4.58 -14.61
CA GLN A 73 -5.77 5.24 -13.30
C GLN A 73 -5.87 4.20 -12.18
N ILE A 74 -5.10 4.40 -11.12
CA ILE A 74 -5.22 3.64 -9.87
C ILE A 74 -5.91 4.51 -8.80
N SER A 75 -6.70 3.89 -7.93
CA SER A 75 -7.29 4.57 -6.77
C SER A 75 -6.21 4.94 -5.74
N SER A 76 -6.43 6.04 -5.02
CA SER A 76 -5.55 6.48 -3.94
C SER A 76 -5.58 5.54 -2.74
N VAL A 77 -4.53 5.62 -1.91
CA VAL A 77 -4.36 4.94 -0.62
C VAL A 77 -4.13 6.00 0.45
N ASP A 78 -4.52 5.73 1.69
CA ASP A 78 -4.34 6.67 2.78
C ASP A 78 -2.85 6.96 3.02
N LEU A 79 -2.56 8.25 3.18
CA LEU A 79 -1.21 8.72 3.46
C LEU A 79 -1.01 8.74 4.96
N THR A 80 0.12 8.20 5.40
CA THR A 80 0.49 8.20 6.80
C THR A 80 1.89 8.74 7.00
N CYS A 81 2.29 8.85 8.26
CA CYS A 81 3.57 9.36 8.69
C CYS A 81 3.85 10.81 8.25
N LYS A 82 4.91 11.39 8.80
CA LYS A 82 5.41 12.72 8.42
C LYS A 82 5.87 12.81 6.96
N CYS A 83 6.20 11.68 6.33
CA CYS A 83 6.67 11.65 4.95
C CYS A 83 5.53 11.70 3.92
N GLN A 84 4.27 11.63 4.34
CA GLN A 84 3.10 11.69 3.45
C GLN A 84 3.16 10.63 2.35
N THR A 85 3.49 9.40 2.74
CA THR A 85 3.50 8.24 1.85
C THR A 85 2.61 7.15 2.41
N PRO A 86 2.00 6.31 1.55
CA PRO A 86 1.25 5.16 2.03
C PRO A 86 2.14 4.19 2.80
N ALA A 87 1.55 3.48 3.76
CA ALA A 87 2.23 2.44 4.49
C ALA A 87 2.26 1.12 3.71
N ASN A 88 3.38 0.42 3.83
CA ASN A 88 3.47 -0.98 3.47
C ASN A 88 3.01 -1.81 4.68
N PRO A 89 1.96 -2.65 4.57
CA PRO A 89 1.46 -3.46 5.68
C PRO A 89 2.45 -4.51 6.17
N ASP A 90 3.43 -4.91 5.35
CA ASP A 90 4.49 -5.84 5.78
C ASP A 90 5.58 -5.15 6.61
N LYS A 91 5.58 -3.81 6.65
CA LYS A 91 6.56 -3.01 7.40
C LYS A 91 5.99 -2.53 8.71
N THR A 92 6.83 -2.54 9.74
CA THR A 92 6.46 -2.05 11.08
C THR A 92 6.12 -0.56 11.07
N LEU A 93 4.90 -0.25 11.49
CA LEU A 93 4.48 1.09 11.86
C LEU A 93 4.55 1.27 13.38
N ILE A 94 4.93 2.46 13.81
CA ILE A 94 4.99 2.86 15.22
C ILE A 94 3.91 3.90 15.47
N GLY A 95 2.95 3.57 16.32
CA GLY A 95 1.92 4.51 16.76
C GLY A 95 2.51 5.57 17.67
N CYS A 96 2.16 6.84 17.44
CA CYS A 96 2.57 7.92 18.32
C CYS A 96 1.86 7.80 19.67
N THR A 97 2.62 7.78 20.77
CA THR A 97 2.07 7.69 22.12
C THR A 97 1.46 9.00 22.62
N ASN A 98 1.68 10.11 21.93
CA ASN A 98 1.05 11.37 22.26
C ASN A 98 -0.43 11.32 21.88
N ALA A 99 -1.31 11.48 22.87
CA ALA A 99 -2.76 11.41 22.71
C ALA A 99 -3.29 12.41 21.66
N ASP A 100 -2.62 13.55 21.49
CA ASP A 100 -3.01 14.58 20.52
C ASP A 100 -2.49 14.32 19.10
N CYS A 101 -1.59 13.35 18.92
CA CYS A 101 -0.96 13.09 17.63
C CYS A 101 -1.74 12.05 16.81
N GLY A 102 -2.08 10.91 17.42
CA GLY A 102 -2.84 9.83 16.76
C GLY A 102 -2.23 9.25 15.48
N ASN A 103 -1.00 9.64 15.11
CA ASN A 103 -0.39 9.28 13.84
C ASN A 103 0.40 7.98 13.92
N TRP A 104 0.38 7.23 12.82
CA TRP A 104 1.27 6.09 12.60
C TRP A 104 2.53 6.54 11.84
N LEU A 105 3.69 6.06 12.27
CA LEU A 105 4.99 6.44 11.71
C LEU A 105 5.71 5.23 11.15
N HIS A 106 6.29 5.35 9.95
CA HIS A 106 7.23 4.35 9.46
C HIS A 106 8.42 4.26 10.42
N TYR A 107 8.80 3.04 10.83
CA TYR A 107 9.96 2.82 11.68
C TYR A 107 11.23 3.50 11.12
N GLU A 108 11.48 3.35 9.82
CA GLU A 108 12.62 3.97 9.13
C GLU A 108 12.61 5.50 9.21
N CYS A 109 11.43 6.13 9.05
CA CYS A 109 11.29 7.59 9.15
C CYS A 109 11.51 8.10 10.57
N LEU A 110 11.11 7.32 11.58
CA LEU A 110 11.33 7.65 12.99
C LEU A 110 12.82 7.50 13.34
N LEU A 111 13.45 6.40 12.94
CA LEU A 111 14.88 6.16 13.15
C LEU A 111 15.72 7.27 12.52
N HIS A 112 15.44 7.61 11.26
CA HIS A 112 16.13 8.70 10.56
C HIS A 112 15.99 10.04 11.28
N ASP A 113 14.78 10.37 11.78
CA ASP A 113 14.55 11.60 12.53
C ASP A 113 15.41 11.70 13.79
N ILE A 114 15.49 10.60 14.55
CA ILE A 114 16.27 10.55 15.79
C ILE A 114 17.77 10.69 15.48
N LEU A 115 18.26 9.98 14.47
CA LEU A 115 19.68 10.06 14.06
C LEU A 115 20.07 11.47 13.61
N MET A 116 19.22 12.13 12.81
CA MET A 116 19.47 13.51 12.36
C MET A 116 19.52 14.48 13.54
N ARG A 117 18.59 14.38 14.51
CA ARG A 117 18.60 15.23 15.72
C ARG A 117 19.85 15.05 16.58
N ILE A 118 20.34 13.81 16.69
CA ILE A 118 21.58 13.52 17.43
C ILE A 118 22.78 14.12 16.70
N TYR A 119 22.84 13.94 15.37
CA TYR A 119 23.90 14.52 14.55
C TYR A 119 23.92 16.05 14.65
N GLU A 120 22.78 16.73 14.52
CA GLU A 120 22.71 18.19 14.64
C GLU A 120 23.12 18.72 16.02
N ARG A 121 22.99 17.89 17.06
CA ARG A 121 23.35 18.27 18.44
C ARG A 121 24.82 18.04 18.77
N PHE A 122 25.47 17.06 18.13
CA PHE A 122 26.78 16.56 18.54
C PHE A 122 27.81 16.40 17.41
N GLY A 123 27.42 16.58 16.15
CA GLY A 123 28.28 16.59 14.96
C GLY A 123 28.64 18.00 14.55
#